data_AF-A0A1Q4HGZ6-F1
#
_entry.id   AF-A0A1Q4HGZ6-F1
#
_cell.length_a   1.000
_cell.length_b   1.000
_cell.length_c   1.000
_cell.angle_alpha   90.00
_cell.angle_beta   90.00
_cell.angle_gamma   90.00
#
_symmetry.space_group_name_H-M   'P 1'
#
loop_
_entity.id
_entity.type
_entity.pdbx_description
1 polymer ?
#
loop_
_entity_poly.entity_id
_entity_poly.type
_entity_poly.pdbx_seq_one_letter_code
_entity_poly.pdbx_strand_id
1 'polypeptide(L)'
;MKVDLAGVSPAAVCIREDDIDEPPYLWSDLIARRNALSLRVEDLVPVLRVDLRKYRSRETGALEVGPELVDELIAMEEFVAGEAARIIAAAPAEGTVVLRAVVDQAEFEDAHPDARTLRDLAAYPLSLQHVAVGRAAGQLSRHGCVVEVYRGEQRGDLTVRRLAAGLLKEETARLLGVD
;
A
#
# COMPACT_ATOMS: atom_id res chain seq x y z
N MET A 1 -9.27 -38.89 -47.98
CA MET A 1 -10.01 -38.28 -46.87
C MET A 1 -9.69 -36.80 -46.88
N LYS A 2 -10.63 -35.95 -47.29
CA LYS A 2 -10.44 -34.50 -47.41
C LYS A 2 -10.70 -33.87 -46.04
N VAL A 3 -9.80 -33.00 -45.59
CA VAL A 3 -9.97 -32.21 -44.38
C VAL A 3 -10.47 -30.84 -44.83
N ASP A 4 -11.76 -30.57 -44.62
CA ASP A 4 -12.35 -29.25 -44.85
C ASP A 4 -11.98 -28.31 -43.70
N LEU A 5 -11.57 -27.09 -44.06
CA LEU A 5 -11.28 -26.01 -43.12
C LEU A 5 -12.59 -25.53 -42.49
N ALA A 6 -12.66 -25.55 -41.16
CA ALA A 6 -13.79 -25.05 -40.40
C ALA A 6 -14.04 -23.57 -40.71
N GLY A 7 -15.30 -23.25 -41.00
CA GLY A 7 -15.78 -21.93 -41.36
C GLY A 7 -15.53 -20.86 -40.28
N VAL A 8 -15.36 -19.64 -40.76
CA VAL A 8 -15.21 -18.42 -39.95
C VAL A 8 -16.40 -18.27 -39.00
N SER A 9 -16.13 -18.23 -37.71
CA SER A 9 -17.13 -17.96 -36.67
C SER A 9 -17.67 -16.53 -36.83
N PRO A 10 -19.00 -16.31 -36.74
CA PRO A 10 -19.55 -14.96 -36.88
C PRO A 10 -19.05 -14.07 -35.75
N ALA A 11 -18.58 -12.88 -36.12
CA ALA A 11 -18.07 -11.86 -35.23
C ALA A 11 -19.01 -11.68 -34.03
N ALA A 12 -18.47 -11.88 -32.82
CA ALA A 12 -19.18 -11.64 -31.59
C ALA A 12 -19.72 -10.20 -31.61
N VAL A 13 -21.05 -10.09 -31.59
CA VAL A 13 -21.72 -8.82 -31.32
C VAL A 13 -21.31 -8.44 -29.91
N CYS A 14 -20.34 -7.54 -29.79
CA CYS A 14 -20.04 -6.89 -28.52
C CYS A 14 -21.25 -6.01 -28.21
N ILE A 15 -22.15 -6.53 -27.39
CA ILE A 15 -23.14 -5.70 -26.70
C ILE A 15 -22.32 -4.70 -25.91
N ARG A 16 -22.39 -3.43 -26.30
CA ARG A 16 -21.78 -2.34 -25.54
C ARG A 16 -22.56 -2.31 -24.23
N GLU A 17 -21.96 -2.86 -23.17
CA GLU A 17 -22.52 -2.77 -21.82
C GLU A 17 -22.56 -1.28 -21.49
N ASP A 18 -23.79 -0.74 -21.48
CA ASP A 18 -24.08 0.60 -20.99
C ASP A 18 -23.58 0.70 -19.55
N ASP A 19 -22.96 1.85 -19.23
CA ASP A 19 -22.41 2.29 -17.94
C ASP A 19 -22.79 1.39 -16.75
N ILE A 20 -21.95 0.40 -16.46
CA ILE A 20 -21.95 -0.21 -15.13
C ILE A 20 -21.45 0.90 -14.19
N ASP A 21 -22.38 1.54 -13.48
CA ASP A 21 -22.03 2.42 -12.36
C ASP A 21 -20.98 1.72 -11.51
N GLU A 22 -19.80 2.32 -11.39
CA GLU A 22 -18.69 1.75 -10.62
C GLU A 22 -19.21 1.46 -9.20
N PRO A 23 -19.07 0.22 -8.69
CA PRO A 23 -19.68 -0.15 -7.43
C PRO A 23 -19.21 0.78 -6.31
N PRO A 24 -20.11 1.22 -5.42
CA PRO A 24 -19.76 2.20 -4.40
C PRO A 24 -18.69 1.64 -3.47
N TYR A 25 -17.73 2.48 -3.11
CA TYR A 25 -16.64 2.10 -2.21
C TYR A 25 -17.18 1.69 -0.84
N LEU A 26 -16.92 0.44 -0.42
CA LEU A 26 -17.51 -0.13 0.79
C LEU A 26 -16.58 -0.01 2.01
N TRP A 27 -17.15 -0.23 3.19
CA TRP A 27 -16.42 -0.34 4.45
C TRP A 27 -15.35 -1.44 4.43
N SER A 28 -15.59 -2.52 3.68
CA SER A 28 -14.63 -3.61 3.51
C SER A 28 -13.42 -3.19 2.68
N ASP A 29 -13.64 -2.36 1.66
CA ASP A 29 -12.56 -1.79 0.84
C ASP A 29 -11.71 -0.85 1.69
N LEU A 30 -12.35 -0.02 2.53
CA LEU A 30 -11.68 0.85 3.48
C LEU A 30 -10.72 0.07 4.39
N ILE A 31 -11.21 -1.00 5.02
CA ILE A 31 -10.39 -1.86 5.89
C ILE A 31 -9.25 -2.49 5.08
N ALA A 32 -9.56 -3.05 3.91
CA ALA A 32 -8.57 -3.75 3.08
C ALA A 32 -7.43 -2.81 2.67
N ARG A 33 -7.74 -1.59 2.21
CA ARG A 33 -6.73 -0.60 1.81
C ARG A 33 -5.92 -0.09 3.00
N ARG A 34 -6.58 0.25 4.12
CA ARG A 34 -5.86 0.66 5.34
C ARG A 34 -4.87 -0.42 5.78
N ASN A 35 -5.30 -1.68 5.81
CA ASN A 35 -4.45 -2.81 6.17
C ASN A 35 -3.33 -3.02 5.16
N ALA A 36 -3.57 -2.90 3.85
CA ALA A 36 -2.54 -3.02 2.82
C ALA A 36 -1.44 -1.93 2.93
N LEU A 37 -1.76 -0.80 3.55
CA LEU A 37 -0.82 0.27 3.91
C LEU A 37 -0.28 0.16 5.34
N SER A 38 -0.63 -0.89 6.09
CA SER A 38 -0.31 -1.07 7.51
C SER A 38 -0.56 0.16 8.38
N LEU A 39 -1.57 0.96 8.02
CA LEU A 39 -1.90 2.17 8.74
C LEU A 39 -2.71 1.80 9.98
N ARG A 40 -2.25 2.19 11.16
CA ARG A 40 -3.09 2.08 12.36
C ARG A 40 -4.14 3.20 12.30
N VAL A 41 -5.34 2.91 12.81
CA VAL A 41 -6.39 3.93 12.88
C VAL A 41 -5.90 5.13 13.70
N GLU A 42 -5.13 4.87 14.75
CA GLU A 42 -4.56 5.87 15.64
C GLU A 42 -3.53 6.77 14.96
N ASP A 43 -2.85 6.29 13.92
CA ASP A 43 -1.88 7.06 13.14
C ASP A 43 -2.57 7.83 12.00
N LEU A 44 -3.63 7.24 11.43
CA LEU A 44 -4.34 7.80 10.27
C LEU A 44 -5.32 8.91 10.66
N VAL A 45 -6.08 8.73 11.74
CA VAL A 45 -7.13 9.66 12.18
C VAL A 45 -6.59 11.07 12.48
N PRO A 46 -5.43 11.25 13.16
CA PRO A 46 -4.83 12.57 13.36
C PRO A 46 -4.42 13.25 12.05
N VAL A 47 -3.86 12.48 11.11
CA VAL A 47 -3.38 12.97 9.81
C VAL A 47 -4.56 13.44 8.95
N LEU A 48 -5.64 12.66 8.89
CA LEU A 48 -6.84 13.00 8.13
C LEU A 48 -7.78 13.99 8.85
N ARG A 49 -7.47 14.35 10.11
CA ARG A 49 -8.31 15.18 10.99
C ARG A 49 -9.77 14.73 11.02
N VAL A 50 -9.98 13.41 11.05
CA VAL A 50 -11.30 12.80 11.17
C VAL A 50 -11.56 12.50 12.65
N ASP A 51 -12.83 12.45 13.07
CA ASP A 51 -13.16 11.95 14.40
C ASP A 51 -12.98 10.43 14.46
N LEU A 52 -12.27 9.93 15.49
CA LEU A 52 -11.97 8.50 15.65
C LEU A 52 -13.23 7.62 15.64
N ARG A 53 -14.31 8.06 16.29
CA ARG A 53 -15.56 7.31 16.35
C ARG A 53 -16.21 7.27 14.98
N LYS A 54 -16.25 8.40 14.26
CA LYS A 54 -16.75 8.44 12.88
C LYS A 54 -15.92 7.57 11.93
N TYR A 55 -14.59 7.55 12.07
CA TYR A 55 -13.74 6.69 11.26
C TYR A 55 -14.06 5.20 11.51
N ARG A 56 -14.11 4.78 12.79
CA ARG A 56 -14.46 3.40 13.14
C ARG A 56 -15.86 3.00 12.68
N SER A 57 -16.84 3.90 12.77
CA SER A 57 -18.19 3.63 12.25
C SER A 57 -18.21 3.40 10.73
N ARG A 58 -17.27 4.01 9.98
CA ARG A 58 -17.11 3.71 8.54
C ARG A 58 -16.53 2.33 8.32
N GLU A 59 -15.53 1.92 9.10
CA GLU A 59 -14.96 0.57 9.01
C GLU A 59 -15.96 -0.54 9.39
N THR A 60 -17.00 -0.25 10.17
CA THR A 60 -18.07 -1.22 10.46
C THR A 60 -19.26 -1.15 9.51
N GLY A 61 -19.23 -0.27 8.50
CA GLY A 61 -20.37 -0.03 7.61
C GLY A 61 -21.56 0.70 8.27
N ALA A 62 -21.39 1.23 9.48
CA ALA A 62 -22.41 2.02 10.17
C ALA A 62 -22.49 3.46 9.66
N LEU A 63 -21.45 3.93 8.98
CA LEU A 63 -21.41 5.17 8.22
C LEU A 63 -20.84 4.88 6.83
N GLU A 64 -21.31 5.60 5.82
CA GLU A 64 -20.76 5.52 4.47
C GLU A 64 -19.33 6.07 4.40
N VAL A 65 -18.52 5.47 3.52
CA VAL A 65 -17.19 5.95 3.20
C VAL A 65 -17.34 7.11 2.22
N GLY A 66 -16.98 8.31 2.66
CA GLY A 66 -17.08 9.51 1.82
C GLY A 66 -15.97 9.53 0.75
N PRO A 67 -16.22 10.09 -0.44
CA PRO A 67 -15.26 10.11 -1.54
C PRO A 67 -13.94 10.81 -1.15
N GLU A 68 -13.98 11.83 -0.30
CA GLU A 68 -12.76 12.53 0.13
C GLU A 68 -11.83 11.62 0.95
N LEU A 69 -12.38 10.68 1.71
CA LEU A 69 -11.57 9.68 2.41
C LEU A 69 -10.97 8.65 1.45
N VAL A 70 -11.72 8.30 0.40
CA VAL A 70 -11.24 7.39 -0.64
C VAL A 70 -10.08 8.02 -1.41
N ASP A 71 -10.20 9.28 -1.81
CA ASP A 71 -9.14 10.02 -2.51
C ASP A 71 -7.85 10.11 -1.69
N GLU A 72 -7.95 10.38 -0.39
CA GLU A 72 -6.78 10.41 0.50
C GLU A 72 -6.08 9.05 0.57
N LEU A 73 -6.83 7.94 0.66
CA LEU A 73 -6.25 6.60 0.68
C LEU A 73 -5.62 6.22 -0.67
N ILE A 74 -6.25 6.60 -1.78
CA ILE A 74 -5.69 6.43 -3.12
C ILE A 74 -4.35 7.17 -3.22
N ALA A 75 -4.31 8.44 -2.81
CA ALA A 75 -3.08 9.23 -2.85
C ALA A 75 -1.95 8.64 -1.98
N MET A 76 -2.29 8.07 -0.82
CA MET A 76 -1.32 7.34 0.02
C MET A 76 -0.83 6.04 -0.65
N GLU A 77 -1.71 5.30 -1.34
CA GLU A 77 -1.33 4.12 -2.12
C GLU A 77 -0.40 4.46 -3.28
N GLU A 78 -0.71 5.53 -4.01
CA GLU A 78 0.12 6.04 -5.10
C GLU A 78 1.49 6.49 -4.60
N PHE A 79 1.57 7.17 -3.45
CA PHE A 79 2.84 7.50 -2.82
C PHE A 79 3.67 6.24 -2.54
N VAL A 80 3.08 5.22 -1.89
CA VAL A 80 3.78 3.97 -1.56
C VAL A 80 4.24 3.24 -2.83
N ALA A 81 3.38 3.16 -3.85
CA ALA A 81 3.71 2.51 -5.12
C ALA A 81 4.85 3.24 -5.85
N GLY A 82 4.76 4.56 -5.93
CA GLY A 82 5.78 5.41 -6.56
C GLY A 82 7.12 5.33 -5.82
N GLU A 83 7.11 5.37 -4.50
CA GLU A 83 8.32 5.24 -3.70
C GLU A 83 8.97 3.85 -3.84
N ALA A 84 8.18 2.78 -3.79
CA ALA A 84 8.69 1.44 -4.02
C ALA A 84 9.31 1.30 -5.43
N ALA A 85 8.64 1.84 -6.46
CA ALA A 85 9.15 1.82 -7.83
C ALA A 85 10.47 2.59 -7.97
N ARG A 86 10.62 3.75 -7.32
CA ARG A 86 11.88 4.51 -7.28
C ARG A 86 13.01 3.69 -6.66
N ILE A 87 12.74 3.04 -5.51
CA ILE A 87 13.73 2.19 -4.83
C ILE A 87 14.18 1.04 -5.74
N ILE A 88 13.24 0.36 -6.39
CA ILE A 88 13.54 -0.77 -7.29
C ILE A 88 14.36 -0.29 -8.49
N ALA A 89 13.98 0.83 -9.11
CA ALA A 89 14.68 1.37 -10.28
C ALA A 89 16.11 1.82 -9.97
N ALA A 90 16.38 2.25 -8.74
CA ALA A 90 17.72 2.64 -8.28
C ALA A 90 18.60 1.45 -7.84
N ALA A 91 18.02 0.26 -7.64
CA ALA A 91 18.75 -0.90 -7.18
C ALA A 91 19.61 -1.52 -8.31
N PRO A 92 20.78 -2.10 -7.99
CA PRO A 92 21.52 -2.90 -8.96
C PRO A 92 20.70 -4.13 -9.37
N ALA A 93 20.92 -4.60 -10.60
CA ALA A 93 20.21 -5.75 -11.15
C ALA A 93 20.51 -7.06 -10.40
N GLU A 94 21.70 -7.17 -9.80
CA GLU A 94 22.18 -8.36 -9.10
C GLU A 94 23.01 -7.99 -7.86
N GLY A 95 23.17 -8.95 -6.96
CA GLY A 95 24.02 -8.82 -5.78
C GLY A 95 23.27 -8.37 -4.52
N THR A 96 23.98 -7.67 -3.63
CA THR A 96 23.44 -7.21 -2.36
C THR A 96 22.89 -5.80 -2.48
N VAL A 97 21.63 -5.61 -2.10
CA VAL A 97 20.96 -4.29 -2.08
C VAL A 97 20.72 -3.87 -0.64
N VAL A 98 21.26 -2.72 -0.26
CA VAL A 98 21.04 -2.14 1.06
C VAL A 98 19.99 -1.04 0.96
N LEU A 99 18.87 -1.23 1.66
CA LEU A 99 17.77 -0.27 1.73
C LEU A 99 17.77 0.44 3.09
N ARG A 100 17.44 1.74 3.07
CA ARG A 100 17.33 2.58 4.28
C ARG A 100 15.88 2.96 4.51
N ALA A 101 15.37 2.57 5.67
CA ALA A 101 14.08 3.00 6.20
C ALA A 101 14.32 4.20 7.14
N VAL A 102 13.50 5.23 6.99
CA VAL A 102 13.60 6.45 7.82
C VAL A 102 13.44 6.13 9.30
N VAL A 103 14.19 6.82 10.15
CA VAL A 103 14.23 6.57 11.59
C VAL A 103 13.08 7.26 12.30
N ASP A 104 12.76 8.48 11.92
CA ASP A 104 11.70 9.27 12.54
C ASP A 104 10.90 10.10 11.53
N GLN A 105 9.88 10.80 12.03
CA GLN A 105 8.96 11.59 11.23
C GLN A 105 9.63 12.83 10.64
N ALA A 106 10.63 13.42 11.31
CA ALA A 106 11.31 14.60 10.82
C ALA A 106 12.21 14.25 9.62
N GLU A 107 12.92 13.12 9.69
CA GLU A 107 13.68 12.58 8.56
C GLU A 107 12.76 12.26 7.37
N PHE A 108 11.57 11.70 7.64
CA PHE A 108 10.57 11.44 6.60
C PHE A 108 10.11 12.74 5.91
N GLU A 109 9.76 13.77 6.68
CA GLU A 109 9.27 15.04 6.14
C GLU A 109 10.35 15.80 5.36
N ASP A 110 11.62 15.67 5.74
CA ASP A 110 12.76 16.24 5.01
C ASP A 110 13.00 15.50 3.68
N ALA A 111 12.95 14.16 3.69
CA ALA A 111 13.16 13.34 2.51
C ALA A 111 11.96 13.37 1.53
N HIS A 112 10.75 13.60 2.04
CA HIS A 112 9.50 13.55 1.28
C HIS A 112 8.62 14.78 1.58
N PRO A 113 9.06 16.00 1.22
CA PRO A 113 8.34 17.24 1.54
C PRO A 113 6.93 17.30 0.93
N ASP A 114 6.71 16.58 -0.18
CA ASP A 114 5.45 16.52 -0.91
C ASP A 114 4.51 15.38 -0.45
N ALA A 115 4.97 14.51 0.47
CA ALA A 115 4.15 13.42 1.00
C ALA A 115 3.15 13.94 2.04
N ARG A 116 2.06 14.54 1.55
CA ARG A 116 1.06 15.24 2.36
C ARG A 116 -0.37 14.91 1.94
N THR A 117 -1.29 14.94 2.90
CA THR A 117 -2.73 14.78 2.65
C THR A 117 -3.23 15.83 1.69
N LEU A 118 -4.18 15.46 0.85
CA LEU A 118 -4.77 16.32 -0.17
C LEU A 118 -5.45 17.55 0.44
N ARG A 119 -6.23 17.35 1.52
CA ARG A 119 -7.06 18.42 2.09
C ARG A 119 -6.30 19.37 2.99
N ASP A 120 -5.55 18.83 3.94
CA ASP A 120 -4.99 19.60 5.06
C ASP A 120 -3.49 19.86 4.94
N LEU A 121 -2.85 19.30 3.90
CA LEU A 121 -1.40 19.31 3.70
C LEU A 121 -0.60 18.80 4.94
N ALA A 122 -1.24 17.96 5.76
CA ALA A 122 -0.59 17.27 6.86
C ALA A 122 0.37 16.22 6.30
N ALA A 123 1.57 16.12 6.86
CA ALA A 123 2.53 15.11 6.43
C ALA A 123 1.96 13.70 6.62
N TYR A 124 2.24 12.83 5.66
CA TYR A 124 1.94 11.41 5.78
C TYR A 124 2.73 10.78 6.94
N PRO A 125 2.20 9.70 7.55
CA PRO A 125 2.93 8.98 8.58
C PRO A 125 4.12 8.25 7.94
N LEU A 126 5.28 8.33 8.60
CA LEU A 126 6.53 7.70 8.14
C LEU A 126 6.40 6.19 7.83
N SER A 127 5.40 5.52 8.41
CA SER A 127 5.12 4.10 8.17
C SER A 127 4.82 3.80 6.69
N LEU A 128 4.32 4.77 5.91
CA LEU A 128 4.13 4.60 4.48
C LEU A 128 5.47 4.36 3.75
N GLN A 129 6.55 5.05 4.15
CA GLN A 129 7.89 4.77 3.62
C GLN A 129 8.36 3.38 4.00
N HIS A 130 8.09 2.92 5.22
CA HIS A 130 8.45 1.55 5.64
C HIS A 130 7.71 0.49 4.81
N VAL A 131 6.44 0.73 4.47
CA VAL A 131 5.67 -0.15 3.56
C VAL A 131 6.30 -0.15 2.17
N ALA A 132 6.65 1.02 1.62
CA ALA A 132 7.30 1.12 0.31
C ALA A 132 8.64 0.37 0.26
N VAL A 133 9.49 0.57 1.28
CA VAL A 133 10.76 -0.17 1.44
C VAL A 133 10.52 -1.67 1.53
N GLY A 134 9.51 -2.11 2.29
CA GLY A 134 9.20 -3.53 2.42
C GLY A 134 8.69 -4.16 1.12
N ARG A 135 7.86 -3.43 0.36
CA ARG A 135 7.39 -3.86 -0.98
C ARG A 135 8.56 -3.96 -1.96
N ALA A 136 9.43 -2.95 -1.99
CA ALA A 136 10.65 -2.96 -2.80
C ALA A 136 11.59 -4.12 -2.41
N ALA A 137 11.81 -4.34 -1.11
CA ALA A 137 12.63 -5.44 -0.61
C ALA A 137 12.08 -6.80 -1.04
N GLY A 138 10.76 -6.99 -0.96
CA GLY A 138 10.08 -8.19 -1.42
C GLY A 138 10.25 -8.42 -2.91
N GLN A 139 10.08 -7.37 -3.73
CA GLN A 139 10.26 -7.45 -5.18
C GLN A 139 11.71 -7.75 -5.56
N LEU A 140 12.68 -7.04 -5.01
CA LEU A 140 14.11 -7.26 -5.27
C LEU A 140 14.57 -8.67 -4.85
N SER A 141 14.07 -9.16 -3.71
CA SER A 141 14.35 -10.54 -3.26
C SER A 141 13.83 -11.58 -4.28
N ARG A 142 12.65 -11.35 -4.88
CA ARG A 142 12.10 -12.24 -5.93
C ARG A 142 12.91 -12.21 -7.23
N HIS A 143 13.66 -11.14 -7.48
CA HIS A 143 14.59 -11.02 -8.61
C HIS A 143 15.98 -11.60 -8.30
N GLY A 144 16.17 -12.24 -7.14
CA GLY A 144 17.43 -12.91 -6.77
C GLY A 144 18.44 -12.01 -6.04
N CYS A 145 18.09 -10.78 -5.71
CA CYS A 145 18.95 -9.92 -4.90
C CYS A 145 18.95 -10.35 -3.42
N VAL A 146 20.11 -10.23 -2.77
CA VAL A 146 20.21 -10.30 -1.30
C VAL A 146 19.86 -8.93 -0.75
N VAL A 147 18.70 -8.78 -0.11
CA VAL A 147 18.25 -7.48 0.39
C VAL A 147 18.49 -7.34 1.87
N GLU A 148 19.15 -6.26 2.26
CA GLU A 148 19.35 -5.86 3.63
C GLU A 148 18.64 -4.54 3.91
N VAL A 149 17.80 -4.50 4.95
CA VAL A 149 17.10 -3.27 5.33
C VAL A 149 17.61 -2.77 6.66
N TYR A 150 17.95 -1.49 6.74
CA TYR A 150 18.36 -0.82 7.97
C TYR A 150 17.45 0.36 8.29
N ARG A 151 17.21 0.57 9.59
CA ARG A 151 16.61 1.80 10.14
C ARG A 151 17.64 2.40 11.10
N GLY A 152 18.32 3.46 10.68
CA GLY A 152 19.53 3.93 11.33
C GLY A 152 20.59 2.82 11.33
N GLU A 153 21.13 2.51 12.51
CA GLU A 153 22.11 1.44 12.71
C GLU A 153 21.50 0.05 12.94
N GLN A 154 20.17 -0.06 13.06
CA GLN A 154 19.48 -1.32 13.40
C GLN A 154 18.95 -2.03 12.15
N ARG A 155 18.88 -3.36 12.20
CA ARG A 155 18.19 -4.16 11.19
C ARG A 155 16.69 -3.85 11.19
N GLY A 156 16.18 -3.47 10.03
CA GLY A 156 14.79 -3.09 9.80
C GLY A 156 13.97 -4.13 9.04
N ASP A 157 14.56 -5.26 8.64
CA ASP A 157 13.96 -6.22 7.71
C ASP A 157 12.60 -6.72 8.17
N LEU A 158 12.51 -7.18 9.43
CA LEU A 158 11.25 -7.70 9.97
C LEU A 158 10.18 -6.61 10.00
N THR A 159 10.56 -5.39 10.41
CA THR A 159 9.64 -4.24 10.48
C THR A 159 9.07 -3.88 9.13
N VAL A 160 9.90 -3.71 8.09
CA VAL A 160 9.38 -3.32 6.79
C VAL A 160 8.63 -4.46 6.10
N ARG A 161 9.07 -5.72 6.27
CA ARG A 161 8.41 -6.87 5.64
C ARG A 161 7.04 -7.15 6.22
N ARG A 162 6.87 -7.07 7.55
CA ARG A 162 5.54 -7.21 8.17
C ARG A 162 4.60 -6.08 7.74
N LEU A 163 5.10 -4.85 7.66
CA LEU A 163 4.29 -3.71 7.25
C LEU A 163 3.89 -3.81 5.78
N ALA A 164 4.78 -4.28 4.90
CA ALA A 164 4.44 -4.56 3.50
C ALA A 164 3.41 -5.68 3.34
N ALA A 165 3.31 -6.60 4.30
CA ALA A 165 2.30 -7.66 4.35
C ALA A 165 0.99 -7.23 5.03
N GLY A 166 0.89 -5.97 5.49
CA GLY A 166 -0.29 -5.47 6.19
C GLY A 166 -0.39 -5.90 7.66
N LEU A 167 0.72 -6.34 8.26
CA LEU A 167 0.74 -6.90 9.61
C LEU A 167 1.36 -5.94 10.63
N LEU A 168 0.55 -5.58 11.62
CA LEU A 168 0.99 -4.87 12.81
C LEU A 168 1.78 -5.81 13.75
N LYS A 169 2.43 -5.22 14.76
CA LYS A 169 3.34 -5.95 15.66
C LYS A 169 2.64 -7.12 16.36
N GLU A 170 1.44 -6.91 16.90
CA GLU A 170 0.66 -7.92 17.62
C GLU A 170 0.14 -9.03 16.70
N GLU A 171 -0.22 -8.71 15.45
CA GLU A 171 -0.65 -9.70 14.46
C GLU A 171 0.54 -10.55 14.01
N THR A 172 1.70 -9.92 13.85
CA THR A 172 2.96 -10.61 13.55
C THR A 172 3.37 -11.54 14.70
N ALA A 173 3.31 -11.06 15.94
CA ALA A 173 3.61 -11.85 17.15
C ALA A 173 2.72 -13.11 17.22
N ARG A 174 1.40 -12.94 17.06
CA ARG A 174 0.43 -14.04 17.01
C ARG A 174 0.70 -15.01 15.87
N LEU A 175 1.00 -14.51 14.67
CA LEU A 175 1.32 -15.34 13.49
C LEU A 175 2.58 -16.19 13.71
N LEU A 176 3.58 -15.64 14.40
CA LEU A 176 4.86 -16.31 14.67
C LEU A 176 4.86 -17.16 15.94
N GLY A 177 3.80 -17.09 16.75
CA GLY A 177 3.71 -17.80 18.03
C GLY A 177 4.70 -17.30 19.08
N VAL A 178 4.95 -15.98 19.10
CA VAL A 178 5.86 -15.33 20.06
C VAL A 178 5.06 -14.36 20.90
N ASP A 179 4.77 -14.74 22.16
CA ASP A 179 4.06 -13.91 23.15
C ASP A 179 5.04 -13.20 24.11
#